data_AF-A0A3A4VYV9-F1
#
_entry.id   AF-A0A3A4VYV9-F1
#
_cell.length_a   1.000
_cell.length_b   1.000
_cell.length_c   1.000
_cell.angle_alpha   90.00
_cell.angle_beta   90.00
_cell.angle_gamma   90.00
#
_symmetry.space_group_name_H-M   'P 1'
#
loop_
_entity.id
_entity.type
_entity.pdbx_description
1 polymer ?
#
loop_
_entity_poly.entity_id
_entity_poly.type
_entity_poly.pdbx_seq_one_letter_code
_entity_poly.pdbx_strand_id
1 'polypeptide(L)'
;MKGKYFISFLMIFIIATMSCAHPIVAPTPTATSIAEIPSQKKNAQTDAPVPLPTPTQISTPEPLCPIAFPENMNSLNGLPVENPKNLKNPPLLVSISNFPPTARPQAGLSYCLLFLKCGSGRA
;
A
#
# COMPACT_ATOMS: atom_id res chain seq x y z
N MET A 1 -34.55 24.80 40.57
CA MET A 1 -33.36 24.96 39.70
C MET A 1 -32.59 23.65 39.67
N LYS A 2 -32.98 22.61 38.91
CA LYS A 2 -32.43 21.25 39.15
C LYS A 2 -32.14 20.38 37.91
N GLY A 3 -32.90 20.50 36.82
CA GLY A 3 -32.70 19.63 35.63
C GLY A 3 -31.86 20.24 34.50
N LYS A 4 -32.08 21.51 34.16
CA LYS A 4 -31.46 22.11 32.96
C LYS A 4 -29.96 22.38 33.13
N TYR A 5 -29.52 22.74 34.34
CA TYR A 5 -28.10 22.86 34.66
C TYR A 5 -27.41 21.50 34.77
N PHE A 6 -28.11 20.46 35.21
CA PHE A 6 -27.57 19.11 35.30
C PHE A 6 -27.26 18.54 33.92
N ILE A 7 -28.17 18.72 32.95
CA ILE A 7 -27.97 18.30 31.56
C ILE A 7 -26.81 19.07 30.91
N SER A 8 -26.69 20.38 31.18
CA SER A 8 -25.57 21.19 30.70
C SER A 8 -24.23 20.75 31.31
N PHE A 9 -24.21 20.41 32.61
CA PHE A 9 -23.00 19.94 33.30
C PHE A 9 -22.56 18.56 32.77
N LEU A 10 -23.53 17.68 32.52
CA LEU A 10 -23.28 16.35 31.95
C LEU A 10 -22.68 16.43 30.54
N MET A 11 -23.17 17.35 29.70
CA MET A 11 -22.62 17.56 28.35
C MET A 11 -21.18 18.09 28.38
N ILE A 12 -20.87 19.03 29.28
CA ILE A 12 -19.51 19.57 29.43
C ILE A 12 -18.53 18.50 29.95
N PHE A 13 -18.98 17.64 30.87
CA PHE A 13 -18.17 16.54 31.41
C PHE A 13 -17.84 15.46 30.34
N ILE A 14 -18.78 15.19 29.42
CA ILE A 14 -18.55 14.25 28.31
C ILE A 14 -17.52 14.80 27.31
N ILE A 15 -17.55 16.10 27.03
CA ILE A 15 -16.57 16.74 26.12
C ILE A 15 -15.16 16.73 26.74
N ALA A 16 -15.05 16.89 28.07
CA ALA A 16 -13.76 16.95 28.76
C ALA A 16 -13.01 15.61 28.87
N THR A 17 -13.71 14.47 28.79
CA THR A 17 -13.10 13.13 28.93
C THR A 17 -12.63 12.52 27.61
N MET A 18 -12.94 13.14 26.47
CA MET A 18 -12.50 12.71 25.13
C MET A 18 -11.15 13.33 24.74
N SER A 19 -10.15 13.20 25.60
CA SER A 19 -8.75 13.47 25.26
C SER A 19 -7.86 12.36 25.77
N CYS A 20 -7.61 11.37 24.91
CA CYS A 20 -6.60 10.35 25.14
C CYS A 20 -5.43 10.63 24.18
N ALA A 21 -4.54 11.53 24.58
CA ALA A 21 -3.28 11.76 23.88
C ALA A 21 -2.34 10.59 24.16
N HIS A 22 -2.11 9.72 23.17
CA HIS A 22 -1.09 8.68 23.23
C HIS A 22 0.26 9.26 22.79
N PRO A 23 1.35 9.05 23.55
CA PRO A 23 2.68 9.42 23.09
C PRO A 23 3.10 8.52 21.93
N ILE A 24 3.29 9.11 20.74
CA ILE A 24 3.99 8.48 19.62
C ILE A 24 5.48 8.50 19.93
N VAL A 25 6.07 7.31 20.09
CA VAL A 25 7.53 7.13 20.10
C VAL A 25 7.96 6.93 18.65
N ALA A 26 8.82 7.83 18.15
CA ALA A 26 9.40 7.74 16.82
C ALA A 26 10.46 6.62 16.76
N PRO A 27 10.48 5.76 15.74
CA PRO A 27 11.57 4.81 15.55
C PRO A 27 12.83 5.53 15.02
N THR A 28 13.92 5.40 15.75
CA THR A 28 15.28 5.81 15.36
C THR A 28 15.77 4.97 14.16
N PRO A 29 16.31 5.57 13.09
CA PRO A 29 16.93 4.81 12.01
C PRO A 29 18.28 4.24 12.47
N THR A 30 18.37 2.91 12.55
CA THR A 30 19.63 2.19 12.68
C THR A 30 20.34 2.17 11.32
N ALA A 31 21.48 2.85 11.21
CA ALA A 31 22.34 2.76 10.04
C ALA A 31 23.07 1.40 10.03
N THR A 32 22.76 0.55 9.04
CA THR A 32 23.52 -0.66 8.76
C THR A 32 24.75 -0.30 7.92
N SER A 33 25.93 -0.43 8.53
CA SER A 33 27.22 -0.29 7.85
C SER A 33 27.43 -1.45 6.88
N ILE A 34 27.68 -1.14 5.60
CA ILE A 34 28.02 -2.13 4.56
C ILE A 34 29.51 -2.41 4.65
N ALA A 35 29.87 -3.67 4.87
CA ALA A 35 31.25 -4.14 4.89
C ALA A 35 31.87 -4.06 3.48
N GLU A 36 33.06 -3.47 3.43
CA GLU A 36 33.92 -3.30 2.26
C GLU A 36 34.48 -4.66 1.80
N ILE A 37 34.25 -5.02 0.54
CA ILE A 37 34.81 -6.26 -0.06
C ILE A 37 36.11 -5.88 -0.79
N PRO A 38 37.24 -6.56 -0.52
CA PRO A 38 38.50 -6.27 -1.17
C PRO A 38 38.48 -6.71 -2.65
N SER A 39 38.80 -5.79 -3.55
CA SER A 39 38.90 -6.02 -4.98
C SER A 39 40.17 -6.82 -5.32
N GLN A 40 40.02 -8.12 -5.61
CA GLN A 40 41.11 -8.96 -6.13
C GLN A 40 41.35 -8.71 -7.62
N LYS A 41 42.62 -8.46 -7.96
CA LYS A 41 43.13 -8.22 -9.32
C LYS A 41 43.16 -9.54 -10.10
N LYS A 42 42.29 -9.69 -11.12
CA LYS A 42 42.29 -10.84 -12.04
C LYS A 42 43.12 -10.52 -13.28
N ASN A 43 44.15 -11.33 -13.53
CA ASN A 43 45.02 -11.28 -14.70
C ASN A 43 44.22 -11.42 -16.02
N ALA A 44 44.63 -10.64 -17.02
CA ALA A 44 44.15 -10.74 -18.39
C ALA A 44 44.79 -11.96 -19.08
N GLN A 45 43.95 -12.87 -19.58
CA GLN A 45 44.33 -13.91 -20.51
C GLN A 45 43.49 -13.72 -21.79
N THR A 46 44.18 -13.54 -22.91
CA THR A 46 43.60 -13.33 -24.24
C THR A 46 43.16 -14.68 -24.80
N ASP A 47 41.86 -14.93 -24.84
CA ASP A 47 41.26 -16.04 -25.60
C ASP A 47 40.68 -15.51 -26.93
N ALA A 48 40.84 -16.33 -27.97
CA ALA A 48 40.47 -16.06 -29.36
C ALA A 48 38.95 -15.77 -29.54
N PRO A 49 38.54 -15.04 -30.59
CA PRO A 49 37.15 -14.65 -30.77
C PRO A 49 36.26 -15.86 -31.10
N VAL A 50 35.42 -16.25 -30.15
CA VAL A 50 34.27 -17.13 -30.37
C VAL A 50 33.20 -16.35 -31.14
N PRO A 51 32.59 -16.89 -32.22
CA PRO A 51 31.49 -16.21 -32.88
C PRO A 51 30.30 -16.07 -31.92
N LEU A 52 29.91 -14.82 -31.67
CA LEU A 52 28.78 -14.44 -30.83
C LEU A 52 27.47 -14.94 -31.45
N PRO A 53 26.57 -15.63 -30.72
CA PRO A 53 25.24 -15.92 -31.23
C PRO A 53 24.51 -14.58 -31.47
N THR A 54 24.06 -14.38 -32.70
CA THR A 54 23.19 -13.26 -33.07
C THR A 54 21.99 -13.22 -32.12
N PRO A 55 21.70 -12.10 -31.45
CA PRO A 55 20.52 -12.02 -30.59
C PRO A 55 19.27 -12.17 -31.44
N THR A 56 18.54 -13.26 -31.24
CA THR A 56 17.16 -13.40 -31.75
C THR A 56 16.36 -12.24 -31.16
N GLN A 57 15.83 -11.37 -32.02
CA GLN A 57 14.92 -10.31 -31.59
C GLN A 57 13.65 -10.96 -31.04
N ILE A 58 13.57 -11.05 -29.72
CA ILE A 58 12.31 -11.32 -29.03
C ILE A 58 11.49 -10.04 -29.22
N SER A 59 10.42 -10.11 -30.02
CA SER A 59 9.44 -9.03 -30.06
C SER A 59 8.96 -8.80 -28.63
N THR A 60 9.29 -7.62 -28.09
CA THR A 60 8.77 -7.20 -26.81
C THR A 60 7.25 -7.13 -26.95
N PRO A 61 6.48 -7.83 -26.09
CA PRO A 61 5.03 -7.73 -26.13
C PRO A 61 4.66 -6.26 -26.01
N GLU A 62 3.85 -5.74 -26.93
CA GLU A 62 3.25 -4.42 -26.73
C GLU A 62 2.52 -4.44 -25.38
N PRO A 63 2.73 -3.42 -24.52
CA PRO A 63 2.06 -3.37 -23.25
C PRO A 63 0.55 -3.33 -23.49
N LEU A 64 -0.17 -4.34 -23.00
CA LEU A 64 -1.63 -4.46 -23.07
C LEU A 64 -2.38 -3.36 -22.29
N CYS A 65 -1.66 -2.46 -21.62
CA CYS A 65 -2.19 -1.30 -20.90
C CYS A 65 -1.73 0.00 -21.58
N PRO A 66 -2.60 1.03 -21.64
CA PRO A 66 -2.16 2.39 -21.95
C PRO A 66 -0.97 2.76 -21.05
N ILE A 67 0.13 3.15 -21.67
CA ILE A 67 1.38 3.50 -20.97
C ILE A 67 1.17 4.74 -20.07
N ALA A 68 0.15 5.56 -20.38
CA ALA A 68 -0.27 6.69 -19.59
C ALA A 68 -1.80 6.73 -19.46
N PHE A 69 -2.27 6.85 -18.23
CA PHE A 69 -3.66 7.24 -17.96
C PHE A 69 -3.75 8.78 -17.92
N PRO A 70 -4.87 9.38 -18.36
CA PRO A 70 -5.10 10.81 -18.16
C PRO A 70 -5.00 11.19 -16.68
N GLU A 71 -4.54 12.40 -16.38
CA GLU A 71 -4.22 12.84 -15.01
C GLU A 71 -5.40 12.79 -14.01
N ASN A 72 -6.64 12.69 -14.49
CA ASN A 72 -7.85 12.63 -13.68
C ASN A 72 -8.53 11.25 -13.65
N MET A 73 -7.91 10.22 -14.24
CA MET A 73 -8.48 8.88 -14.37
C MET A 73 -7.75 7.88 -13.48
N ASN A 74 -8.50 7.04 -12.77
CA ASN A 74 -7.92 5.97 -11.97
C ASN A 74 -7.44 4.82 -12.85
N SER A 75 -6.18 4.43 -12.67
CA SER A 75 -5.49 3.40 -13.47
C SER A 75 -6.05 1.98 -13.29
N LEU A 76 -6.80 1.74 -12.22
CA LEU A 76 -7.33 0.42 -11.88
C LEU A 76 -8.74 0.17 -12.42
N ASN A 77 -9.52 1.23 -12.66
CA ASN A 77 -10.91 1.12 -13.13
C ASN A 77 -11.27 2.00 -14.32
N GLY A 78 -10.39 2.92 -14.72
CA GLY A 78 -10.65 3.84 -15.83
C GLY A 78 -11.79 4.84 -15.55
N LEU A 79 -12.11 5.13 -14.29
CA LEU A 79 -13.13 6.12 -13.92
C LEU A 79 -12.49 7.44 -13.47
N PRO A 80 -13.19 8.58 -13.67
CA PRO A 80 -12.73 9.87 -13.16
C PRO A 80 -12.71 9.88 -11.63
N VAL A 81 -11.67 10.47 -11.05
CA VAL A 81 -11.51 10.59 -9.59
C VAL A 81 -11.92 11.98 -9.12
N GLU A 82 -12.75 12.06 -8.07
CA GLU A 82 -13.18 13.34 -7.48
C GLU A 82 -12.00 14.18 -6.96
N ASN A 83 -11.04 13.53 -6.32
CA ASN A 83 -9.83 14.18 -5.81
C ASN A 83 -8.57 13.61 -6.48
N PRO A 84 -7.94 14.33 -7.42
CA PRO A 84 -6.77 13.86 -8.16
C PRO A 84 -5.53 13.64 -7.29
N LYS A 85 -5.49 14.19 -6.06
CA LYS A 85 -4.38 13.92 -5.12
C LYS A 85 -4.33 12.45 -4.71
N ASN A 86 -5.45 11.73 -4.74
CA ASN A 86 -5.52 10.31 -4.40
C ASN A 86 -4.79 9.41 -5.41
N LEU A 87 -4.62 9.85 -6.66
CA LEU A 87 -3.91 9.10 -7.70
C LEU A 87 -2.40 8.98 -7.42
N LYS A 88 -1.85 9.82 -6.54
CA LYS A 88 -0.45 9.72 -6.08
C LYS A 88 -0.23 8.58 -5.10
N ASN A 89 -1.30 8.01 -4.54
CA ASN A 89 -1.21 6.92 -3.59
C ASN A 89 -1.17 5.58 -4.36
N PRO A 90 -0.20 4.70 -4.09
CA PRO A 90 -0.19 3.38 -4.71
C PRO A 90 -1.40 2.54 -4.25
N PRO A 91 -1.86 1.57 -5.07
CA PRO A 91 -2.89 0.64 -4.66
C PRO A 91 -2.45 -0.18 -3.44
N LEU A 92 -3.38 -0.43 -2.53
CA LEU A 92 -3.16 -1.23 -1.33
C LEU A 92 -3.94 -2.54 -1.40
N LEU A 93 -3.27 -3.64 -1.06
CA LEU A 93 -3.90 -4.94 -0.85
C LEU A 93 -3.97 -5.20 0.66
N VAL A 94 -5.18 -5.39 1.19
CA VAL A 94 -5.40 -5.60 2.62
C VAL A 94 -6.06 -6.95 2.84
N SER A 95 -5.42 -7.80 3.67
CA SER A 95 -6.03 -9.05 4.12
C SER A 95 -6.94 -8.78 5.32
N ILE A 96 -8.21 -9.13 5.18
CA ILE A 96 -9.23 -8.86 6.18
C ILE A 96 -9.85 -10.19 6.62
N SER A 97 -9.76 -10.51 7.93
CA SER A 97 -10.42 -11.69 8.49
C SER A 97 -11.93 -11.52 8.43
N ASN A 98 -12.64 -12.52 7.89
CA ASN A 98 -14.10 -12.52 7.77
C ASN A 98 -14.79 -13.51 8.73
N PHE A 99 -14.03 -14.04 9.71
CA PHE A 99 -14.50 -14.95 10.75
C PHE A 99 -14.11 -14.40 12.13
N PRO A 100 -14.97 -14.51 13.16
CA PRO A 100 -16.31 -15.14 13.22
C PRO A 100 -17.46 -14.31 12.60
N PRO A 101 -18.70 -14.81 12.51
CA PRO A 101 -19.85 -14.04 12.02
C PRO A 101 -20.07 -12.70 12.74
N THR A 102 -19.64 -12.58 13.99
CA THR A 102 -19.69 -11.34 14.78
C THR A 102 -18.69 -10.28 14.34
N ALA A 103 -17.65 -10.64 13.57
CA ALA A 103 -16.71 -9.68 12.97
C ALA A 103 -17.31 -8.94 11.76
N ARG A 104 -18.61 -9.09 11.51
CA ARG A 104 -19.36 -8.45 10.43
C ARG A 104 -20.42 -7.53 11.04
N PRO A 105 -20.68 -6.36 10.46
CA PRO A 105 -20.12 -5.82 9.21
C PRO A 105 -18.73 -5.20 9.37
N GLN A 106 -17.97 -5.18 8.28
CA GLN A 106 -16.65 -4.55 8.23
C GLN A 106 -16.75 -3.15 7.63
N ALA A 107 -15.98 -2.22 8.18
CA ALA A 107 -15.95 -0.85 7.69
C ALA A 107 -15.05 -0.72 6.45
N GLY A 108 -15.36 0.24 5.58
CA GLY A 108 -14.47 0.62 4.47
C GLY A 108 -14.56 -0.24 3.21
N LEU A 109 -15.18 -1.43 3.27
CA LEU A 109 -15.30 -2.30 2.09
C LEU A 109 -16.09 -1.68 0.94
N SER A 110 -17.03 -0.76 1.22
CA SER A 110 -17.80 -0.04 0.21
C SER A 110 -16.98 0.97 -0.61
N TYR A 111 -15.82 1.38 -0.10
CA TYR A 111 -14.90 2.30 -0.77
C TYR A 111 -13.75 1.57 -1.46
N CYS A 112 -13.66 0.25 -1.28
CA CYS A 112 -12.68 -0.54 -1.98
C CYS A 112 -13.10 -0.72 -3.43
N LEU A 113 -12.14 -0.61 -4.34
CA LEU A 113 -12.39 -0.86 -5.76
C LEU A 113 -12.64 -2.34 -6.05
N LEU A 114 -11.87 -3.24 -5.42
CA LEU A 114 -11.92 -4.68 -5.66
C LEU A 114 -11.97 -5.43 -4.32
N PHE A 115 -12.95 -6.30 -4.17
CA PHE A 115 -13.07 -7.21 -3.03
C PHE A 115 -12.94 -8.65 -3.49
N LEU A 116 -11.91 -9.36 -3.00
CA LEU A 116 -11.70 -10.77 -3.28
C LEU A 116 -11.96 -11.60 -2.01
N LYS A 117 -12.97 -12.46 -2.07
CA LYS A 117 -13.22 -13.45 -1.03
C LYS A 117 -12.54 -14.76 -1.41
N CYS A 118 -11.42 -15.08 -0.75
CA CYS A 118 -10.92 -16.45 -0.79
C CYS A 118 -11.82 -17.35 0.08
N GLY A 119 -12.37 -18.40 -0.51
CA GLY A 119 -13.13 -19.44 0.19
C GLY A 119 -12.17 -20.52 0.67
N SER A 120 -12.30 -20.94 1.94
CA SER A 120 -11.64 -22.17 2.40
C SER A 120 -12.42 -23.34 1.80
N GLY A 121 -11.96 -23.80 0.63
CA GLY A 121 -12.43 -25.04 0.02
C GLY A 121 -12.03 -26.19 0.93
N ARG A 122 -12.96 -26.67 1.74
CA ARG A 122 -12.89 -28.03 2.26
C ARG A 122 -13.24 -28.94 1.08
N ALA A 123 -12.24 -29.67 0.58
CA ALA A 123 -12.45 -30.88 -0.19
C ALA A 123 -13.09 -31.95 0.70
#